data_AF-A5N4Z3-F1
#
_entry.id   AF-A5N4Z3-F1
#
_cell.length_a   1.000
_cell.length_b   1.000
_cell.length_c   1.000
_cell.angle_alpha   90.00
_cell.angle_beta   90.00
_cell.angle_gamma   90.00
#
_symmetry.space_group_name_H-M   'P 1'
#
loop_
_entity.id
_entity.type
_entity.pdbx_description
1 polymer ?
#
loop_
_entity_poly.entity_id
_entity_poly.type
_entity_poly.pdbx_seq_one_letter_code
_entity_poly.pdbx_strand_id
1 'polypeptide(L)'
;MILYFSATGNCKYVAKRIADATDDTMSAISERVKEDNYKVELLAGEKLGIITPTYSWELPIIVRDFLKKVEIKTREKHYIYFIGTFGTTPGAVGADARRYMKKKKLDFDALYSVQMPDTWTPVFNLSDKEKIAEQNAKAETQIENIIDSIKHGIIGNHMKRRAPYVVRIISDRYYENMRKTNHFNVEDSCIGCGLCEKKCPVEAIKMRNGKPVWITEQCAMCLGCLHRCPKFAIQYDDKTKKHGQYRNPNVEV
;
A
#
# COMPACT_ATOMS: atom_id res chain seq x y z
N MET A 1 5.20 14.97 -8.56
CA MET A 1 4.50 13.67 -8.81
C MET A 1 4.40 12.82 -7.55
N ILE A 2 3.43 11.90 -7.50
CA ILE A 2 3.18 10.96 -6.40
C ILE A 2 3.10 9.52 -6.93
N LEU A 3 4.04 8.68 -6.49
CA LEU A 3 4.01 7.24 -6.71
C LEU A 3 3.27 6.57 -5.54
N TYR A 4 2.30 5.71 -5.82
CA TYR A 4 1.56 5.03 -4.75
C TYR A 4 1.24 3.57 -5.04
N PHE A 5 1.14 2.75 -3.99
CA PHE A 5 0.56 1.41 -4.07
C PHE A 5 -0.68 1.34 -3.16
N SER A 6 -1.80 0.78 -3.65
CA SER A 6 -3.00 0.63 -2.85
C SER A 6 -3.82 -0.57 -3.26
N ALA A 7 -4.13 -1.46 -2.29
CA ALA A 7 -4.97 -2.63 -2.52
C ALA A 7 -6.45 -2.39 -2.18
N THR A 8 -6.71 -1.51 -1.21
CA THR A 8 -8.02 -1.23 -0.62
C THR A 8 -8.41 0.24 -0.70
N GLY A 9 -7.60 1.08 -1.36
CA GLY A 9 -7.90 2.49 -1.58
C GLY A 9 -7.30 3.46 -0.55
N ASN A 10 -6.85 3.01 0.62
CA ASN A 10 -6.28 3.90 1.67
C ASN A 10 -5.17 4.81 1.14
N CYS A 11 -4.09 4.22 0.62
CA CYS A 11 -2.99 5.00 0.05
C CYS A 11 -3.38 5.78 -1.20
N LYS A 12 -4.32 5.27 -2.02
CA LYS A 12 -4.82 5.99 -3.20
C LYS A 12 -5.55 7.27 -2.77
N TYR A 13 -6.34 7.20 -1.70
CA TYR A 13 -7.03 8.36 -1.16
C TYR A 13 -6.06 9.39 -0.56
N VAL A 14 -5.06 8.96 0.23
CA VAL A 14 -4.01 9.86 0.73
C VAL A 14 -3.26 10.51 -0.44
N ALA A 15 -2.89 9.74 -1.46
CA ALA A 15 -2.24 10.25 -2.66
C ALA A 15 -3.10 11.27 -3.40
N LYS A 16 -4.40 10.99 -3.58
CA LYS A 16 -5.36 11.90 -4.22
C LYS A 16 -5.46 13.22 -3.47
N ARG A 17 -5.61 13.16 -2.14
CA ARG A 17 -5.73 14.35 -1.30
C ARG A 17 -4.52 15.27 -1.39
N ILE A 18 -3.32 14.69 -1.43
CA ILE A 18 -2.09 15.46 -1.59
C ILE A 18 -1.98 16.01 -3.01
N ALA A 19 -2.19 15.16 -4.02
CA ALA A 19 -2.18 15.54 -5.43
C ALA A 19 -3.10 16.73 -5.73
N ASP A 20 -4.35 16.66 -5.29
CA ASP A 20 -5.33 17.74 -5.46
C ASP A 20 -4.86 19.05 -4.78
N ALA A 21 -4.14 18.96 -3.66
CA ALA A 21 -3.73 20.12 -2.88
C ALA A 21 -2.39 20.72 -3.34
N THR A 22 -1.54 19.95 -4.00
CA THR A 22 -0.20 20.35 -4.46
C THR A 22 -0.06 20.42 -5.97
N ASP A 23 -1.15 20.18 -6.71
CA ASP A 23 -1.19 20.09 -8.17
C ASP A 23 -0.20 19.05 -8.73
N ASP A 24 -0.05 17.94 -7.99
CA ASP A 24 0.84 16.85 -8.37
C ASP A 24 0.10 15.75 -9.14
N THR A 25 0.77 15.16 -10.13
CA THR A 25 0.27 13.95 -10.81
C THR A 25 0.40 12.70 -9.93
N MET A 26 -0.50 11.74 -10.11
CA MET A 26 -0.45 10.43 -9.42
C MET A 26 -0.08 9.30 -10.37
N SER A 27 0.69 8.32 -9.90
CA SER A 27 1.01 7.13 -10.67
C SER A 27 1.04 5.89 -9.78
N ALA A 28 0.27 4.86 -10.16
CA ALA A 28 0.17 3.63 -9.40
C ALA A 28 1.38 2.73 -9.65
N ILE A 29 2.10 2.36 -8.59
CA ILE A 29 3.22 1.41 -8.62
C ILE A 29 2.77 0.07 -9.22
N SER A 30 1.54 -0.38 -8.96
CA SER A 30 1.02 -1.63 -9.52
C SER A 30 0.85 -1.61 -11.03
N GLU A 31 0.53 -0.45 -11.62
CA GLU A 31 0.39 -0.31 -13.07
C GLU A 31 1.78 -0.25 -13.71
N ARG A 32 2.68 0.56 -13.14
CA ARG A 32 4.09 0.61 -13.54
C ARG A 32 4.78 -0.75 -13.52
N VAL A 33 4.55 -1.56 -12.49
CA VAL A 33 5.12 -2.92 -12.40
C VAL A 33 4.58 -3.83 -13.50
N LYS A 34 3.28 -3.74 -13.83
CA LYS A 34 2.67 -4.52 -14.93
C LYS A 34 3.19 -4.12 -16.30
N GLU A 35 3.49 -2.83 -16.47
CA GLU A 35 4.00 -2.26 -17.71
C GLU A 35 5.54 -2.33 -17.83
N ASP A 36 6.22 -2.97 -16.86
CA ASP A 36 7.70 -2.99 -16.77
C ASP A 36 8.33 -1.57 -16.77
N ASN A 37 7.59 -0.57 -16.28
CA ASN A 37 7.95 0.84 -16.34
C ASN A 37 8.52 1.35 -15.01
N TYR A 38 9.84 1.34 -14.91
CA TYR A 38 10.59 1.76 -13.72
C TYR A 38 11.24 3.15 -13.83
N LYS A 39 10.95 3.91 -14.89
CA LYS A 39 11.58 5.22 -15.11
C LYS A 39 10.77 6.35 -14.47
N VAL A 40 11.48 7.22 -13.76
CA VAL A 40 10.96 8.45 -13.17
C VAL A 40 11.92 9.57 -13.55
N GLU A 41 11.42 10.58 -14.25
CA GLU A 41 12.16 11.81 -14.54
C GLU A 41 11.46 12.95 -13.80
N LEU A 42 12.22 13.68 -12.98
CA LEU A 42 11.72 14.85 -12.25
C LEU A 42 12.12 16.12 -13.00
N LEU A 43 11.12 16.95 -13.29
CA LEU A 43 11.30 18.29 -13.86
C LEU A 43 11.64 19.29 -12.77
N ALA A 44 12.25 20.41 -13.16
CA ALA A 44 12.67 21.45 -12.22
C ALA A 44 11.51 21.91 -11.32
N GLY A 45 11.74 21.99 -10.02
CA GLY A 45 10.74 22.35 -9.02
C GLY A 45 9.74 21.25 -8.62
N GLU A 46 9.73 20.08 -9.29
CA GLU A 46 8.83 19.00 -8.91
C GLU A 46 9.19 18.37 -7.56
N LYS A 47 8.17 17.88 -6.85
CA LYS A 47 8.31 17.06 -5.64
C LYS A 47 8.11 15.59 -5.99
N LEU A 48 8.72 14.68 -5.22
CA LEU A 48 8.47 13.24 -5.36
C LEU A 48 7.90 12.66 -4.06
N GLY A 49 6.63 12.26 -4.11
CA GLY A 49 5.98 11.50 -3.05
C GLY A 49 5.99 10.00 -3.31
N ILE A 50 6.28 9.20 -2.29
CA ILE A 50 6.10 7.73 -2.33
C ILE A 50 5.15 7.31 -1.20
N ILE A 51 4.00 6.73 -1.55
CA ILE A 51 2.92 6.40 -0.61
C ILE A 51 2.59 4.91 -0.68
N THR A 52 2.68 4.20 0.45
CA THR A 52 2.51 2.75 0.49
C THR A 52 1.83 2.31 1.78
N PRO A 53 1.10 1.18 1.78
CA PRO A 53 0.70 0.55 3.03
C PRO A 53 1.93 -0.06 3.72
N THR A 54 1.78 -0.35 5.00
CA THR A 54 2.71 -1.16 5.79
C THR A 54 2.20 -2.59 5.85
N TYR A 55 2.97 -3.56 5.34
CA TYR A 55 2.63 -4.98 5.45
C TYR A 55 3.66 -5.67 6.34
N SER A 56 3.18 -6.38 7.37
CA SER A 56 4.05 -7.08 8.34
C SER A 56 5.17 -6.21 8.92
N TRP A 57 4.82 -4.96 9.28
CA TRP A 57 5.73 -3.93 9.82
C TRP A 57 6.82 -3.43 8.85
N GLU A 58 6.73 -3.76 7.56
CA GLU A 58 7.71 -3.40 6.54
C GLU A 58 7.06 -3.04 5.20
N LEU A 59 7.86 -2.87 4.14
CA LEU A 59 7.36 -2.58 2.80
C LEU A 59 6.64 -3.80 2.19
N PRO A 60 5.50 -3.60 1.51
CA PRO A 60 4.91 -4.58 0.62
C PRO A 60 5.95 -5.06 -0.40
N ILE A 61 5.98 -6.36 -0.69
CA ILE A 61 6.99 -6.93 -1.62
C ILE A 61 7.00 -6.24 -2.99
N ILE A 62 5.82 -5.89 -3.53
CA ILE A 62 5.72 -5.17 -4.80
C ILE A 62 6.38 -3.78 -4.76
N VAL A 63 6.24 -3.05 -3.66
CA VAL A 63 6.87 -1.73 -3.49
C VAL A 63 8.37 -1.90 -3.25
N ARG A 64 8.77 -2.91 -2.47
CA ARG A 64 10.17 -3.27 -2.26
C ARG A 64 10.88 -3.54 -3.58
N ASP A 65 10.29 -4.36 -4.45
CA ASP A 65 10.87 -4.71 -5.73
C ASP A 65 10.84 -3.55 -6.72
N PHE A 66 9.78 -2.74 -6.71
CA PHE A 66 9.76 -1.48 -7.44
C PHE A 66 10.89 -0.55 -7.01
N LEU A 67 11.11 -0.34 -5.70
CA LEU A 67 12.18 0.52 -5.20
C LEU A 67 13.58 -0.03 -5.47
N LYS A 68 13.76 -1.35 -5.66
CA LYS A 68 15.04 -1.91 -6.14
C LYS A 68 15.30 -1.49 -7.59
N LYS A 69 14.28 -1.54 -8.44
CA LYS A 69 14.40 -1.34 -9.89
C LYS A 69 14.27 0.11 -10.35
N VAL A 70 13.52 0.96 -9.64
CA VAL A 70 13.18 2.32 -10.07
C VAL A 70 14.42 3.16 -10.39
N GLU A 71 14.44 3.79 -11.54
CA GLU A 71 15.48 4.73 -11.96
C GLU A 71 14.91 6.14 -11.87
N ILE A 72 15.39 6.91 -10.91
CA ILE A 72 14.96 8.29 -10.69
C ILE A 72 16.05 9.19 -11.26
N LYS A 73 15.76 9.83 -12.39
CA LYS A 73 16.62 10.82 -13.02
C LYS A 73 16.23 12.20 -12.54
N THR A 74 17.22 12.94 -12.07
CA THR A 74 17.09 14.33 -11.66
C THR A 74 18.30 15.13 -12.15
N ARG A 75 18.08 16.40 -12.45
CA ARG A 75 19.13 17.39 -12.78
C ARG A 75 19.43 18.33 -11.61
N GLU A 76 18.62 18.30 -10.55
CA GLU A 76 18.74 19.16 -9.38
C GLU A 76 18.31 18.44 -8.08
N LYS A 77 18.30 19.16 -6.96
CA LYS A 77 17.77 18.62 -5.71
C LYS A 77 16.26 18.84 -5.66
N HIS A 78 15.50 17.76 -5.50
CA HIS A 78 14.05 17.80 -5.28
C HIS A 78 13.70 17.50 -3.83
N TYR A 79 12.53 17.98 -3.40
CA TYR A 79 11.94 17.56 -2.12
C TYR A 79 11.29 16.18 -2.29
N ILE A 80 11.84 15.18 -1.60
CA ILE A 80 11.37 13.79 -1.68
C ILE A 80 10.79 13.38 -0.33
N TYR A 81 9.54 12.91 -0.33
CA TYR A 81 8.86 12.49 0.89
C TYR A 81 8.27 11.08 0.77
N PHE A 82 8.10 10.44 1.92
CA PHE A 82 7.52 9.11 2.03
C PHE A 82 6.36 9.10 3.02
N ILE A 83 5.28 8.38 2.69
CA ILE A 83 4.13 8.20 3.57
C ILE A 83 3.77 6.72 3.68
N GLY A 84 3.77 6.21 4.91
CA GLY A 84 3.27 4.87 5.23
C GLY A 84 1.86 4.91 5.81
N THR A 85 0.87 4.28 5.17
CA THR A 85 -0.44 4.05 5.81
C THR A 85 -0.41 2.76 6.64
N PHE A 86 -1.07 2.73 7.78
CA PHE A 86 -1.04 1.56 8.68
C PHE A 86 -2.29 1.47 9.55
N GLY A 87 -2.58 0.28 10.08
CA GLY A 87 -3.66 0.08 11.05
C GLY A 87 -3.21 0.19 12.51
N THR A 88 -2.15 -0.54 12.88
CA THR A 88 -1.64 -0.58 14.26
C THR A 88 -0.38 0.25 14.46
N THR A 89 0.67 -0.06 13.70
CA THR A 89 1.95 0.66 13.67
C THR A 89 2.50 0.70 12.24
N PRO A 90 3.19 1.78 11.83
CA PRO A 90 3.92 1.80 10.56
C PRO A 90 5.17 0.90 10.58
N GLY A 91 5.50 0.29 11.73
CA GLY A 91 6.67 -0.57 11.86
C GLY A 91 7.94 0.15 11.44
N ALA A 92 8.78 -0.53 10.67
CA ALA A 92 10.00 0.01 10.11
C ALA A 92 9.86 0.44 8.64
N VAL A 93 8.63 0.57 8.10
CA VAL A 93 8.38 0.78 6.66
C VAL A 93 9.14 1.99 6.07
N GLY A 94 9.19 3.12 6.78
CA GLY A 94 9.91 4.31 6.32
C GLY A 94 11.43 4.14 6.36
N ALA A 95 11.94 3.45 7.38
CA ALA A 95 13.37 3.11 7.46
C ALA A 95 13.77 2.10 6.37
N ASP A 96 12.88 1.17 6.04
CA ASP A 96 13.09 0.20 4.97
C ASP A 96 13.11 0.87 3.59
N ALA A 97 12.14 1.73 3.29
CA ALA A 97 12.13 2.52 2.07
C ALA A 97 13.39 3.38 1.92
N ARG A 98 13.80 4.07 2.99
CA ARG A 98 15.01 4.92 2.99
C ARG A 98 16.26 4.14 2.60
N ARG A 99 16.40 2.88 3.01
CA ARG A 99 17.57 2.05 2.64
C ARG A 99 17.63 1.77 1.14
N TYR A 100 16.49 1.57 0.47
CA TYR A 100 16.46 1.40 -0.99
C TYR A 100 16.79 2.70 -1.72
N MET A 101 16.26 3.83 -1.26
CA MET A 101 16.58 5.14 -1.84
C MET A 101 18.07 5.50 -1.68
N LYS A 102 18.65 5.22 -0.50
CA LYS A 102 20.09 5.48 -0.25
C LYS A 102 21.01 4.70 -1.18
N LYS A 103 20.66 3.47 -1.56
CA LYS A 103 21.41 2.69 -2.56
C LYS A 103 21.40 3.35 -3.94
N LYS A 104 20.43 4.22 -4.22
CA LYS A 104 20.31 5.03 -5.43
C LYS A 104 20.89 6.44 -5.27
N LYS A 105 21.65 6.69 -4.19
CA LYS A 105 22.21 8.01 -3.85
C LYS A 105 21.15 9.10 -3.66
N LEU A 106 19.92 8.71 -3.31
CA LEU A 106 18.81 9.59 -2.94
C LEU A 106 18.45 9.37 -1.47
N ASP A 107 17.80 10.34 -0.85
CA ASP A 107 17.21 10.20 0.49
C ASP A 107 15.82 10.84 0.52
N PHE A 108 15.07 10.56 1.57
CA PHE A 108 13.83 11.25 1.88
C PHE A 108 14.12 12.45 2.77
N ASP A 109 13.74 13.63 2.32
CA ASP A 109 13.72 14.86 3.13
C ASP A 109 12.70 14.72 4.26
N ALA A 110 11.57 14.06 4.00
CA ALA A 110 10.51 13.87 4.99
C ALA A 110 9.88 12.46 5.01
N LEU A 111 9.49 12.00 6.20
CA LEU A 111 8.79 10.73 6.42
C LEU A 111 7.52 10.98 7.25
N TYR A 112 6.37 10.53 6.78
CA TYR A 112 5.08 10.68 7.46
C TYR A 112 4.34 9.35 7.56
N SER A 113 3.32 9.30 8.41
CA SER A 113 2.50 8.11 8.62
C SER A 113 1.03 8.49 8.81
N VAL A 114 0.11 7.75 8.20
CA VAL A 114 -1.34 7.96 8.35
C VAL A 114 -1.98 6.69 8.89
N GLN A 115 -2.59 6.77 10.07
CA GLN A 115 -3.34 5.65 10.63
C GLN A 115 -4.72 5.55 9.94
N MET A 116 -5.05 4.38 9.38
CA MET A 116 -6.29 4.09 8.67
C MET A 116 -6.79 2.68 9.03
N PRO A 117 -8.02 2.27 8.66
CA PRO A 117 -8.49 0.90 8.88
C PRO A 117 -7.50 -0.18 8.43
N ASP A 118 -7.21 -1.13 9.33
CA ASP A 118 -6.31 -2.25 9.03
C ASP A 118 -7.01 -3.27 8.13
N THR A 119 -6.36 -3.66 7.05
CA THR A 119 -6.97 -4.52 6.03
C THR A 119 -6.50 -5.97 6.11
N TRP A 120 -5.74 -6.32 7.15
CA TRP A 120 -5.37 -7.71 7.42
C TRP A 120 -6.49 -8.44 8.20
N THR A 121 -7.58 -8.75 7.49
CA THR A 121 -8.78 -9.38 8.08
C THR A 121 -8.61 -10.78 8.64
N PRO A 122 -7.51 -11.53 8.47
CA PRO A 122 -7.27 -12.72 9.28
C PRO A 122 -7.15 -12.42 10.79
N VAL A 123 -6.86 -11.17 11.16
CA VAL A 123 -6.75 -10.72 12.56
C VAL A 123 -7.74 -9.59 12.87
N PHE A 124 -7.89 -8.62 11.98
CA PHE A 124 -8.69 -7.42 12.26
C PHE A 124 -10.13 -7.54 11.77
N ASN A 125 -11.07 -7.20 12.64
CA ASN A 125 -12.49 -7.17 12.30
C ASN A 125 -12.91 -5.77 11.80
N LEU A 126 -13.46 -5.73 10.58
CA LEU A 126 -13.96 -4.55 9.86
C LEU A 126 -15.49 -4.54 9.73
N SER A 127 -16.22 -5.36 10.51
CA SER A 127 -17.69 -5.41 10.50
C SER A 127 -18.34 -4.19 11.14
N ASP A 128 -17.63 -3.51 12.04
CA ASP A 128 -18.11 -2.31 12.76
C ASP A 128 -17.89 -1.05 11.91
N LYS A 129 -18.92 -0.66 11.16
CA LYS A 129 -18.85 0.48 10.23
C LYS A 129 -18.66 1.83 10.93
N GLU A 130 -19.16 2.00 12.15
CA GLU A 130 -19.02 3.24 12.90
C GLU A 130 -17.58 3.46 13.33
N LYS A 131 -16.94 2.41 13.87
CA LYS A 131 -15.51 2.42 14.19
C LYS A 131 -14.64 2.69 12.95
N ILE A 132 -14.98 2.10 11.81
CA ILE A 132 -14.28 2.37 10.54
C ILE A 132 -14.45 3.82 10.10
N ALA A 133 -15.65 4.38 10.20
CA ALA A 133 -15.90 5.79 9.89
C ALA A 133 -15.10 6.72 10.81
N GLU A 134 -15.05 6.44 12.11
CA GLU A 134 -14.26 7.21 13.08
C GLU A 134 -12.76 7.16 12.75
N GLN A 135 -12.23 5.98 12.38
CA GLN A 135 -10.83 5.85 11.96
C GLN A 135 -10.53 6.65 10.69
N ASN A 136 -11.42 6.62 9.70
CA ASN A 136 -11.27 7.42 8.49
C ASN A 136 -11.32 8.92 8.82
N ALA A 137 -12.24 9.37 9.68
CA ALA A 137 -12.33 10.78 10.09
C ALA A 137 -11.04 11.26 10.80
N LYS A 138 -10.45 10.44 11.67
CA LYS A 138 -9.14 10.74 12.29
C LYS A 138 -7.99 10.76 11.28
N ALA A 139 -8.11 10.06 10.16
CA ALA A 139 -7.11 10.11 9.10
C ALA A 139 -7.14 11.46 8.36
N GLU A 140 -8.29 12.12 8.26
CA GLU A 140 -8.45 13.42 7.60
C GLU A 140 -7.52 14.48 8.22
N THR A 141 -7.55 14.63 9.54
CA THR A 141 -6.68 15.58 10.24
C THR A 141 -5.20 15.26 10.07
N GLN A 142 -4.82 13.97 9.98
CA GLN A 142 -3.43 13.60 9.70
C GLN A 142 -3.03 13.99 8.28
N ILE A 143 -3.92 13.75 7.30
CA ILE A 143 -3.68 14.08 5.89
C ILE A 143 -3.55 15.60 5.71
N GLU A 144 -4.41 16.40 6.34
CA GLU A 144 -4.35 17.87 6.27
C GLU A 144 -3.02 18.43 6.80
N ASN A 145 -2.58 17.97 7.97
CA ASN A 145 -1.29 18.37 8.53
C ASN A 145 -0.11 17.98 7.62
N ILE A 146 -0.19 16.82 6.97
CA ILE A 146 0.85 16.35 6.05
C ILE A 146 0.86 17.20 4.77
N ILE A 147 -0.32 17.54 4.22
CA ILE A 147 -0.45 18.44 3.08
C ILE A 147 0.22 19.77 3.38
N ASP A 148 -0.09 20.37 4.53
CA ASP A 148 0.53 21.63 4.96
C ASP A 148 2.05 21.52 5.09
N SER A 149 2.53 20.45 5.71
CA SER A 149 3.97 20.16 5.83
C SER A 149 4.67 20.02 4.47
N ILE A 150 4.05 19.33 3.50
CA ILE A 150 4.58 19.15 2.15
C ILE A 150 4.58 20.46 1.37
N LYS A 151 3.56 21.31 1.54
CA LYS A 151 3.50 22.64 0.92
C LYS A 151 4.66 23.52 1.36
N HIS A 152 4.95 23.52 2.66
CA HIS A 152 6.03 24.31 3.27
C HIS A 152 7.41 23.62 3.24
N GLY A 153 7.54 22.44 2.65
CA GLY A 153 8.82 21.73 2.51
C GLY A 153 9.44 21.31 3.85
N ILE A 154 8.60 21.01 4.84
CA ILE A 154 9.05 20.60 6.18
C ILE A 154 9.86 19.31 6.08
N ILE A 155 11.07 19.31 6.63
CA ILE A 155 11.99 18.16 6.63
C ILE A 155 11.89 17.38 7.95
N GLY A 156 12.39 16.14 7.95
CA GLY A 156 12.53 15.31 9.15
C GLY A 156 11.64 14.06 9.17
N ASN A 157 11.79 13.26 10.23
CA ASN A 157 10.99 12.05 10.41
C ASN A 157 9.81 12.32 11.36
N HIS A 158 8.63 12.46 10.78
CA HIS A 158 7.37 12.78 11.46
C HIS A 158 6.49 11.54 11.70
N MET A 159 6.99 10.34 11.41
CA MET A 159 6.25 9.10 11.63
C MET A 159 6.09 8.82 13.12
N LYS A 160 4.84 8.63 13.56
CA LYS A 160 4.51 8.26 14.95
C LYS A 160 4.43 6.74 15.10
N ARG A 161 4.77 6.21 16.29
CA ARG A 161 4.69 4.78 16.64
C ARG A 161 5.52 3.85 15.73
N ARG A 162 6.58 4.36 15.10
CA ARG A 162 7.51 3.57 14.29
C ARG A 162 8.36 2.63 15.14
N ALA A 163 8.78 1.53 14.54
CA ALA A 163 9.67 0.56 15.15
C ALA A 163 11.12 0.74 14.65
N PRO A 164 12.14 0.33 15.42
CA PRO A 164 13.52 0.28 14.95
C PRO A 164 13.67 -0.70 13.77
N TYR A 165 14.67 -0.47 12.91
CA TYR A 165 14.86 -1.31 11.71
C TYR A 165 15.10 -2.79 12.00
N VAL A 166 15.61 -3.13 13.20
CA VAL A 166 15.78 -4.53 13.62
C VAL A 166 14.46 -5.32 13.56
N VAL A 167 13.32 -4.66 13.78
CA VAL A 167 11.99 -5.30 13.66
C VAL A 167 11.78 -5.83 12.25
N ARG A 168 12.18 -5.08 11.21
CA ARG A 168 12.12 -5.55 9.82
C ARG A 168 13.01 -6.76 9.56
N ILE A 169 14.21 -6.82 10.17
CA ILE A 169 15.11 -7.98 10.02
C ILE A 169 14.46 -9.25 10.58
N ILE A 170 13.80 -9.11 11.74
CA ILE A 170 13.12 -10.22 12.41
C ILE A 170 11.82 -10.59 11.68
N SER A 171 11.05 -9.61 11.21
CA SER A 171 9.73 -9.85 10.61
C SER A 171 9.80 -10.38 9.18
N ASP A 172 10.90 -10.26 8.46
CA ASP A 172 10.98 -10.66 7.04
C ASP A 172 10.70 -12.15 6.84
N ARG A 173 11.32 -13.04 7.62
CA ARG A 173 11.05 -14.48 7.54
C ARG A 173 9.59 -14.80 7.89
N TYR A 174 8.99 -14.02 8.79
CA TYR A 174 7.59 -14.14 9.12
C TYR A 174 6.71 -13.68 7.94
N TYR A 175 7.00 -12.52 7.34
CA TYR A 175 6.27 -12.01 6.18
C TYR A 175 6.39 -12.96 4.99
N GLU A 176 7.57 -13.48 4.67
CA GLU A 176 7.77 -14.47 3.61
C GLU A 176 6.89 -15.71 3.79
N ASN A 177 6.74 -16.21 5.02
CA ASN A 177 5.83 -17.32 5.30
C ASN A 177 4.36 -16.92 5.19
N MET A 178 3.99 -15.71 5.61
CA MET A 178 2.64 -15.19 5.41
C MET A 178 2.30 -15.08 3.93
N ARG A 179 3.28 -14.92 3.02
CA ARG A 179 3.01 -14.70 1.59
C ARG A 179 2.44 -15.89 0.83
N LYS A 180 2.32 -17.06 1.46
CA LYS A 180 1.83 -18.29 0.84
C LYS A 180 0.35 -18.19 0.43
N THR A 181 0.06 -18.63 -0.79
CA THR A 181 -1.29 -18.54 -1.39
C THR A 181 -2.20 -19.72 -1.08
N ASN A 182 -1.66 -20.82 -0.55
CA ASN A 182 -2.40 -22.04 -0.21
C ASN A 182 -3.44 -21.87 0.92
N HIS A 183 -3.43 -20.72 1.61
CA HIS A 183 -4.42 -20.32 2.59
C HIS A 183 -5.66 -19.66 2.00
N PHE A 184 -5.64 -19.30 0.70
CA PHE A 184 -6.82 -18.73 0.06
C PHE A 184 -7.78 -19.83 -0.39
N ASN A 185 -9.05 -19.64 -0.08
CA ASN A 185 -10.14 -20.48 -0.56
C ASN A 185 -11.24 -19.65 -1.22
N VAL A 186 -12.02 -20.30 -2.08
CA VAL A 186 -13.12 -19.69 -2.83
C VAL A 186 -14.43 -20.37 -2.43
N GLU A 187 -15.37 -19.56 -1.97
CA GLU A 187 -16.72 -19.98 -1.62
C GLU A 187 -17.61 -20.14 -2.87
N ASP A 188 -18.67 -20.92 -2.75
CA ASP A 188 -19.63 -21.18 -3.83
C ASP A 188 -20.34 -19.92 -4.32
N SER A 189 -20.45 -18.90 -3.46
CA SER A 189 -20.98 -17.58 -3.79
C SER A 189 -20.19 -16.84 -4.87
N CYS A 190 -19.01 -17.33 -5.29
CA CYS A 190 -18.24 -16.75 -6.37
C CYS A 190 -18.98 -16.87 -7.72
N ILE A 191 -19.25 -15.71 -8.32
CA ILE A 191 -19.94 -15.54 -9.61
C ILE A 191 -19.00 -15.47 -10.83
N GLY A 192 -17.72 -15.79 -10.68
CA GLY A 192 -16.77 -15.85 -11.80
C GLY A 192 -16.44 -14.52 -12.49
N CYS A 193 -16.69 -13.37 -11.84
CA CYS A 193 -16.52 -12.04 -12.46
C CYS A 193 -15.09 -11.64 -12.85
N GLY A 194 -14.05 -12.39 -12.46
CA GLY A 194 -12.65 -12.13 -12.86
C GLY A 194 -11.97 -10.90 -12.24
N LEU A 195 -12.66 -10.13 -11.37
CA LEU A 195 -12.09 -8.89 -10.80
C LEU A 195 -10.82 -9.15 -9.98
N CYS A 196 -10.73 -10.29 -9.30
CA CYS A 196 -9.57 -10.69 -8.52
C CYS A 196 -8.32 -10.93 -9.39
N GLU A 197 -8.46 -11.56 -10.56
CA GLU A 197 -7.40 -11.72 -11.56
C GLU A 197 -7.01 -10.35 -12.14
N LYS A 198 -7.98 -9.62 -12.71
CA LYS A 198 -7.76 -8.35 -13.41
C LYS A 198 -7.01 -7.33 -12.54
N LYS A 199 -7.35 -7.24 -11.26
CA LYS A 199 -6.80 -6.26 -10.33
C LYS A 199 -5.69 -6.83 -9.43
N CYS A 200 -5.24 -8.06 -9.63
CA CYS A 200 -4.10 -8.60 -8.89
C CYS A 200 -2.84 -7.82 -9.29
N PRO A 201 -2.11 -7.20 -8.34
CA PRO A 201 -0.95 -6.37 -8.68
C PRO A 201 0.31 -7.20 -8.98
N VAL A 202 0.30 -8.49 -8.65
CA VAL A 202 1.41 -9.43 -8.83
C VAL A 202 1.00 -10.66 -9.66
N GLU A 203 -0.12 -10.57 -10.38
CA GLU A 203 -0.61 -11.59 -11.32
C GLU A 203 -0.70 -13.03 -10.75
N ALA A 204 -0.89 -13.14 -9.43
CA ALA A 204 -0.93 -14.41 -8.72
C ALA A 204 -2.18 -15.26 -8.98
N ILE A 205 -3.19 -14.72 -9.68
CA ILE A 205 -4.51 -15.34 -9.83
C ILE A 205 -4.82 -15.49 -11.31
N LYS A 206 -5.33 -16.65 -11.73
CA LYS A 206 -5.94 -16.89 -13.04
C LYS A 206 -7.35 -17.42 -12.90
N MET A 207 -8.25 -17.03 -13.79
CA MET A 207 -9.58 -17.64 -13.85
C MET A 207 -9.52 -18.97 -14.60
N ARG A 208 -9.98 -20.06 -13.98
CA ARG A 208 -10.10 -21.40 -14.57
C ARG A 208 -11.47 -21.96 -14.25
N ASN A 209 -12.19 -22.46 -15.27
CA ASN A 209 -13.54 -23.01 -15.11
C ASN A 209 -14.49 -22.08 -14.31
N GLY A 210 -14.42 -20.78 -14.57
CA GLY A 210 -15.27 -19.78 -13.89
C GLY A 210 -14.89 -19.45 -12.44
N LYS A 211 -13.80 -19.99 -11.88
CA LYS A 211 -13.34 -19.69 -10.51
C LYS A 211 -11.88 -19.21 -10.50
N PRO A 212 -11.46 -18.38 -9.53
CA PRO A 212 -10.08 -17.97 -9.40
C PRO A 212 -9.21 -19.10 -8.84
N VAL A 213 -8.03 -19.27 -9.43
CA VAL A 213 -6.98 -20.20 -9.00
C VAL A 213 -5.71 -19.40 -8.77
N TRP A 214 -5.07 -19.58 -7.61
CA TRP A 214 -3.76 -18.99 -7.33
C TRP A 214 -2.68 -19.81 -8.03
N ILE A 215 -2.01 -19.20 -9.01
CA ILE A 215 -1.03 -19.85 -9.88
C ILE A 215 0.41 -19.65 -9.41
N THR A 216 0.62 -18.89 -8.34
CA THR A 216 1.92 -18.68 -7.70
C THR A 216 1.85 -19.19 -6.27
N GLU A 217 2.97 -19.72 -5.75
CA GLU A 217 3.05 -20.15 -4.35
C GLU A 217 2.97 -18.97 -3.37
N GLN A 218 3.42 -17.78 -3.81
CA GLN A 218 3.45 -16.57 -3.00
C GLN A 218 2.80 -15.38 -3.70
N CYS A 219 2.25 -14.45 -2.94
CA CYS A 219 1.74 -13.17 -3.43
C CYS A 219 2.15 -11.99 -2.54
N ALA A 220 1.55 -10.81 -2.74
CA ALA A 220 1.85 -9.61 -1.95
C ALA A 220 1.15 -9.57 -0.57
N MET A 221 0.19 -10.46 -0.33
CA MET A 221 -0.68 -10.49 0.86
C MET A 221 -1.40 -9.19 1.15
N CYS A 222 -1.83 -8.53 0.08
CA CYS A 222 -2.55 -7.28 0.17
C CYS A 222 -4.05 -7.45 0.43
N LEU A 223 -4.56 -8.70 0.34
CA LEU A 223 -5.98 -9.08 0.43
C LEU A 223 -6.93 -8.29 -0.49
N GLY A 224 -6.41 -7.61 -1.52
CA GLY A 224 -7.22 -6.84 -2.45
C GLY A 224 -8.26 -7.69 -3.17
N CYS A 225 -7.92 -8.94 -3.53
CA CYS A 225 -8.87 -9.90 -4.14
C CYS A 225 -10.07 -10.21 -3.23
N LEU A 226 -9.83 -10.37 -1.93
CA LEU A 226 -10.84 -10.55 -0.91
C LEU A 226 -11.69 -9.30 -0.76
N HIS A 227 -11.08 -8.13 -0.55
CA HIS A 227 -11.81 -6.88 -0.27
C HIS A 227 -12.65 -6.34 -1.43
N ARG A 228 -12.24 -6.62 -2.67
CA ARG A 228 -12.97 -6.15 -3.86
C ARG A 228 -13.98 -7.16 -4.39
N CYS A 229 -13.99 -8.39 -3.86
CA CYS A 229 -14.92 -9.41 -4.31
C CYS A 229 -16.38 -8.97 -4.01
N PRO A 230 -17.25 -8.80 -5.02
CA PRO A 230 -18.61 -8.29 -4.80
C PRO A 230 -19.51 -9.28 -4.03
N LYS A 231 -19.10 -10.56 -3.96
CA LYS A 231 -19.81 -11.62 -3.23
C LYS A 231 -19.05 -12.07 -1.98
N PHE A 232 -17.95 -11.38 -1.64
CA PHE A 232 -17.03 -11.75 -0.56
C PHE A 232 -16.68 -13.25 -0.59
N ALA A 233 -16.49 -13.80 -1.79
CA ALA A 233 -16.33 -15.23 -2.00
C ALA A 233 -14.88 -15.71 -1.86
N ILE A 234 -13.91 -14.81 -1.70
CA ILE A 234 -12.51 -15.18 -1.46
C ILE A 234 -12.25 -15.00 0.02
N GLN A 235 -11.79 -16.05 0.69
CA GLN A 235 -11.47 -16.07 2.11
C GLN A 235 -10.01 -16.46 2.33
N TYR A 236 -9.49 -16.17 3.52
CA TYR A 236 -8.18 -16.59 3.97
C TYR A 236 -8.34 -17.46 5.21
N ASP A 237 -8.19 -18.77 5.03
CA ASP A 237 -8.71 -19.79 5.94
C ASP A 237 -10.17 -19.47 6.35
N ASP A 238 -10.63 -19.96 7.51
CA ASP A 238 -11.93 -19.59 8.08
C ASP A 238 -11.91 -18.27 8.88
N LYS A 239 -10.78 -17.56 8.91
CA LYS A 239 -10.55 -16.40 9.79
C LYS A 239 -11.26 -15.13 9.32
N THR A 240 -11.48 -14.99 8.01
CA THR A 240 -11.95 -13.72 7.43
C THR A 240 -13.46 -13.59 7.31
N LYS A 241 -14.21 -14.69 7.38
CA LYS A 241 -15.65 -14.76 7.06
C LYS A 241 -16.51 -13.74 7.82
N LYS A 242 -16.20 -13.53 9.10
CA LYS A 242 -16.94 -12.62 9.98
C LYS A 242 -16.30 -11.24 10.14
N HIS A 243 -15.12 -11.03 9.54
CA HIS A 243 -14.32 -9.82 9.71
C HIS A 243 -14.59 -8.76 8.64
N GLY A 244 -15.50 -9.03 7.70
CA GLY A 244 -15.96 -8.04 6.72
C GLY A 244 -14.92 -7.65 5.67
N GLN A 245 -15.30 -6.67 4.85
CA GLN A 245 -14.47 -6.11 3.79
C GLN A 245 -14.32 -4.61 4.00
N TYR A 246 -13.20 -4.06 3.52
CA TYR A 246 -12.98 -2.64 3.49
C TYR A 246 -12.46 -2.21 2.13
N ARG A 247 -13.12 -1.18 1.59
CA ARG A 247 -12.63 -0.35 0.50
C ARG A 247 -12.77 1.07 0.99
N ASN A 248 -11.74 1.88 0.80
CA ASN A 248 -11.80 3.28 1.19
C ASN A 248 -12.98 3.95 0.45
N PRO A 249 -13.90 4.60 1.16
CA PRO A 249 -15.16 5.07 0.57
C PRO A 249 -14.97 6.24 -0.39
N ASN A 250 -13.81 6.91 -0.36
CA ASN A 250 -13.56 8.16 -1.09
C ASN A 250 -12.82 7.94 -2.42
N VAL A 251 -12.49 6.70 -2.77
CA VAL A 251 -11.82 6.36 -4.04
C VAL A 251 -12.28 5.00 -4.57
N GLU A 252 -12.30 4.88 -5.89
CA GLU A 252 -12.50 3.58 -6.55
C GLU A 252 -11.23 2.71 -6.50
N VAL A 253 -11.42 1.40 -6.30
CA VAL A 253 -10.36 0.41 -6.03
C VAL A 253 -10.47 -0.80 -6.94
#